data_AF-L8GCJ1-F1
#
_entry.id   AF-L8GCJ1-F1
#
_cell.length_a   1.000
_cell.length_b   1.000
_cell.length_c   1.000
_cell.angle_alpha   90.00
_cell.angle_beta   90.00
_cell.angle_gamma   90.00
#
_symmetry.space_group_name_H-M   'P 1'
#
loop_
_entity.id
_entity.type
_entity.pdbx_description
1 polymer ?
#
loop_
_entity_poly.entity_id
_entity_poly.type
_entity_poly.pdbx_seq_one_letter_code
_entity_poly.pdbx_strand_id
1 'polypeptide(L)'
;MLDVKLVSYSKLGANFAHSTLLREEDHSLNASPWSEDVSNSMALEIDQLLLQLSEINDKMTRCDASVALPHILQHHRGKLHDFKLDFKKTRANIMQTREHADLLLSVRDDISEYKKNTGMNSRTENLLRERGSIHGVDHIADQLIAQAQEARDQLAGQRSLLQNTLATLAGMRGSLPGINSIMGSIKKKKYRDMVVLGSFIAFCICFLLFYWLRS
;
A
#
# COMPACT_ATOMS: atom_id res chain seq x y z
N MET A 1 -4.78 0.04 -3.42
CA MET A 1 -5.87 0.44 -2.49
C MET A 1 -6.13 -0.61 -1.42
N LEU A 2 -6.18 -1.91 -1.74
CA LEU A 2 -6.34 -2.97 -0.72
C LEU A 2 -5.20 -3.00 0.31
N ASP A 3 -3.94 -2.86 -0.14
CA ASP A 3 -2.77 -2.77 0.76
C ASP A 3 -2.86 -1.62 1.75
N VAL A 4 -3.27 -0.43 1.29
CA VAL A 4 -3.40 0.75 2.14
C VAL A 4 -4.47 0.51 3.21
N LYS A 5 -5.57 -0.17 2.85
CA LYS A 5 -6.63 -0.52 3.80
C LYS A 5 -6.22 -1.61 4.78
N LEU A 6 -5.46 -2.61 4.32
CA LEU A 6 -4.92 -3.68 5.17
C LEU A 6 -3.92 -3.12 6.19
N VAL A 7 -3.07 -2.20 5.75
CA VAL A 7 -2.15 -1.45 6.63
C VAL A 7 -2.93 -0.59 7.62
N SER A 8 -4.00 0.09 7.22
CA SER A 8 -4.82 0.86 8.17
C SER A 8 -5.60 -0.02 9.14
N TYR A 9 -6.09 -1.20 8.72
CA TYR A 9 -6.77 -2.15 9.60
C TYR A 9 -5.79 -2.80 10.59
N SER A 10 -4.59 -3.17 10.12
CA SER A 10 -3.49 -3.63 10.97
C SER A 10 -3.07 -2.56 11.98
N LYS A 11 -2.97 -1.29 11.56
CA LYS A 11 -2.74 -0.16 12.47
C LYS A 11 -3.88 0.06 13.45
N LEU A 12 -5.13 -0.14 13.05
CA LEU A 12 -6.28 -0.05 13.96
C LEU A 12 -6.24 -1.16 15.02
N GLY A 13 -5.91 -2.40 14.62
CA GLY A 13 -5.69 -3.52 15.53
C GLY A 13 -4.49 -3.32 16.46
N ALA A 14 -3.38 -2.80 15.95
CA ALA A 14 -2.21 -2.45 16.75
C ALA A 14 -2.50 -1.30 17.72
N ASN A 15 -3.26 -0.28 17.29
CA ASN A 15 -3.71 0.80 18.16
C ASN A 15 -4.73 0.32 19.20
N PHE A 16 -5.56 -0.68 18.89
CA PHE A 16 -6.44 -1.32 19.86
C PHE A 16 -5.62 -2.05 20.94
N ALA A 17 -4.62 -2.84 20.54
CA ALA A 17 -3.68 -3.49 21.46
C ALA A 17 -2.84 -2.48 22.27
N HIS A 18 -2.48 -1.35 21.67
CA HIS A 18 -1.72 -0.29 22.33
C HIS A 18 -2.60 0.53 23.30
N SER A 19 -3.84 0.81 22.92
CA SER A 19 -4.81 1.49 23.79
C SER A 19 -5.30 0.61 24.93
N THR A 20 -5.33 -0.71 24.81
CA THR A 20 -5.53 -1.61 25.95
C THR A 20 -4.32 -1.63 26.89
N LEU A 21 -3.10 -1.54 26.36
CA LEU A 21 -1.88 -1.46 27.17
C LEU A 21 -1.68 -0.10 27.87
N LEU A 22 -2.11 1.02 27.26
CA LEU A 22 -2.00 2.36 27.83
C LEU A 22 -3.25 2.80 28.65
N ARG A 23 -4.32 1.99 28.70
CA ARG A 23 -5.54 2.28 29.49
C ARG A 23 -5.36 1.91 30.97
N GLU A 24 -4.34 2.50 31.58
CA GLU A 24 -4.11 2.51 33.03
C GLU A 24 -4.63 3.78 33.73
N GLU A 25 -5.06 4.81 33.01
CA GLU A 25 -5.32 6.13 33.63
C GLU A 25 -6.77 6.63 33.74
N ASP A 26 -7.80 6.07 33.09
CA ASP A 26 -9.14 6.65 33.23
C ASP A 26 -10.27 5.64 33.46
N HIS A 27 -10.79 5.65 34.68
CA HIS A 27 -12.11 5.15 35.06
C HIS A 27 -13.20 6.03 34.43
N SER A 28 -13.42 5.97 33.11
CA SER A 28 -14.68 6.45 32.51
C SER A 28 -14.87 6.18 31.02
N LEU A 29 -13.92 5.58 30.31
CA LEU A 29 -14.15 5.24 28.91
C LEU A 29 -14.32 3.73 28.80
N ASN A 30 -15.58 3.31 28.95
CA ASN A 30 -16.15 2.10 28.36
C ASN A 30 -15.43 1.80 27.03
N ALA A 31 -15.01 0.54 26.81
CA ALA A 31 -14.49 0.12 25.52
C ALA A 31 -15.44 0.67 24.44
N SER A 32 -15.03 1.71 23.72
CA SER A 32 -15.97 2.51 22.95
C SER A 32 -16.68 1.57 21.97
N PRO A 33 -18.00 1.33 22.10
CA PRO A 33 -18.72 0.43 21.20
C PRO A 33 -18.53 0.84 19.73
N TRP A 34 -18.28 2.13 19.52
CA TRP A 34 -17.95 2.75 18.25
C TRP A 34 -16.64 2.22 17.62
N SER A 35 -15.64 1.80 18.39
CA SER A 35 -14.40 1.22 17.84
C SER A 35 -14.58 -0.21 17.35
N GLU A 36 -15.51 -0.94 17.97
CA GLU A 36 -15.84 -2.32 17.61
C GLU A 36 -16.71 -2.34 16.35
N ASP A 37 -17.73 -1.49 16.29
CA ASP A 37 -18.58 -1.32 15.12
C ASP A 37 -17.79 -0.85 13.89
N VAL A 38 -16.80 0.02 14.07
CA VAL A 38 -15.91 0.48 12.98
C VAL A 38 -14.97 -0.65 12.52
N SER A 39 -14.44 -1.46 13.45
CA SER A 39 -13.61 -2.62 13.09
C SER A 39 -14.42 -3.68 12.32
N ASN A 40 -15.64 -3.96 12.78
CA ASN A 40 -16.56 -4.89 12.12
C ASN A 40 -17.03 -4.36 10.76
N SER A 41 -17.34 -3.07 10.66
CA SER A 41 -17.69 -2.40 9.40
C SER A 41 -16.55 -2.47 8.39
N MET A 42 -15.31 -2.22 8.82
CA MET A 42 -14.13 -2.33 7.95
C MET A 42 -13.86 -3.78 7.52
N ALA A 43 -14.07 -4.75 8.41
CA ALA A 43 -13.96 -6.18 8.07
C ALA A 43 -15.00 -6.58 7.00
N LEU A 44 -16.25 -6.13 7.13
CA LEU A 44 -17.32 -6.38 6.16
C LEU A 44 -17.01 -5.75 4.79
N GLU A 45 -16.46 -4.53 4.77
CA GLU A 45 -16.06 -3.86 3.54
C GLU A 45 -14.92 -4.62 2.83
N ILE A 46 -13.94 -5.14 3.59
CA ILE A 46 -12.85 -5.97 3.06
C ILE A 46 -13.39 -7.27 2.47
N ASP A 47 -14.32 -7.94 3.15
CA ASP A 47 -14.99 -9.14 2.64
C ASP A 47 -15.74 -8.86 1.34
N GLN A 48 -16.43 -7.72 1.24
CA GLN A 48 -17.16 -7.32 0.04
C GLN A 48 -16.22 -7.04 -1.15
N LEU A 49 -15.09 -6.40 -0.90
CA LEU A 49 -14.05 -6.16 -1.92
C LEU A 49 -13.38 -7.47 -2.38
N LEU A 50 -13.16 -8.42 -1.47
CA LEU A 50 -12.63 -9.74 -1.81
C LEU A 50 -13.62 -10.55 -2.66
N LEU A 51 -14.92 -10.43 -2.39
CA LEU A 51 -15.98 -11.04 -3.20
C LEU A 51 -16.04 -10.43 -4.60
N GLN A 52 -16.01 -9.10 -4.72
CA GLN A 52 -15.98 -8.42 -6.02
C GLN A 52 -14.74 -8.80 -6.84
N LEU A 53 -13.57 -8.88 -6.21
CA LEU A 53 -12.35 -9.27 -6.89
C LEU A 53 -12.38 -10.74 -7.34
N SER A 54 -13.02 -11.62 -6.55
CA SER A 54 -13.29 -13.01 -6.94
C SER A 54 -14.22 -13.08 -8.16
N GLU A 55 -15.31 -12.29 -8.15
CA GLU A 55 -16.28 -12.23 -9.25
C GLU A 55 -15.65 -11.70 -10.54
N ILE A 56 -14.81 -10.66 -10.46
CA ILE A 56 -14.05 -10.13 -11.61
C ILE A 56 -13.08 -11.18 -12.15
N ASN A 57 -12.41 -11.93 -11.27
CA ASN A 57 -11.49 -13.00 -11.66
C ASN A 57 -12.24 -14.16 -12.37
N ASP A 58 -13.44 -14.49 -11.91
CA ASP A 58 -14.31 -15.48 -12.55
C ASP A 58 -14.88 -15.00 -13.89
N LYS A 59 -15.24 -13.71 -14.02
CA LYS A 59 -15.64 -13.10 -15.30
C LYS A 59 -14.49 -13.07 -16.29
N MET A 60 -13.27 -12.76 -15.84
CA MET A 60 -12.07 -12.75 -16.67
C MET A 60 -11.69 -14.15 -17.15
N THR A 61 -11.95 -15.19 -16.35
CA THR A 61 -11.79 -16.61 -16.75
C THR A 61 -12.77 -17.02 -17.85
N ARG A 62 -13.93 -16.36 -17.96
CA ARG A 62 -14.93 -16.66 -19.00
C ARG A 62 -14.70 -15.90 -20.32
N CYS A 63 -13.88 -14.84 -20.30
CA CYS A 63 -13.47 -14.07 -21.48
C CYS A 63 -12.09 -14.54 -21.99
N ASP A 64 -11.98 -15.80 -22.38
CA ASP A 64 -10.75 -16.38 -22.94
C ASP A 64 -10.50 -15.93 -24.39
N ALA A 65 -9.78 -14.81 -24.58
CA ALA A 65 -9.38 -14.35 -25.91
C ALA A 65 -7.86 -14.15 -26.12
N SER A 66 -6.99 -14.43 -25.14
CA SER A 66 -5.54 -14.23 -25.35
C SER A 66 -4.64 -15.15 -24.52
N VAL A 67 -3.61 -15.69 -25.18
CA VAL A 67 -2.67 -16.73 -24.69
C VAL A 67 -1.78 -16.26 -23.52
N ALA A 68 -1.72 -14.95 -23.24
CA ALA A 68 -0.98 -14.38 -22.09
C ALA A 68 -1.82 -14.23 -20.80
N LEU A 69 -3.14 -14.41 -20.87
CA LEU A 69 -4.05 -14.33 -19.71
C LEU A 69 -3.85 -15.40 -18.63
N PRO A 70 -3.58 -16.69 -18.92
CA PRO A 70 -3.62 -17.73 -17.87
C PRO A 70 -2.56 -17.51 -16.78
N HIS A 71 -1.35 -17.04 -17.13
CA HIS A 71 -0.31 -16.74 -16.15
C HIS A 71 -0.66 -15.52 -15.27
N ILE A 72 -1.22 -14.46 -15.87
CA ILE A 72 -1.66 -13.26 -15.14
C ILE A 72 -2.84 -13.60 -14.21
N LEU A 73 -3.74 -14.46 -14.67
CA LEU A 73 -4.93 -14.89 -13.94
C LEU A 73 -4.57 -15.84 -12.80
N GLN A 74 -3.61 -16.74 -13.00
CA GLN A 74 -3.03 -17.56 -11.93
C GLN A 74 -2.33 -16.71 -10.86
N HIS A 75 -1.59 -15.68 -11.28
CA HIS A 75 -0.98 -14.72 -10.36
C HIS A 75 -2.01 -13.88 -9.59
N HIS A 76 -3.11 -13.45 -10.23
CA HIS A 76 -4.22 -12.77 -9.55
C HIS A 76 -4.95 -13.68 -8.56
N ARG A 77 -5.09 -14.98 -8.87
CA ARG A 77 -5.62 -15.99 -7.93
C ARG A 77 -4.70 -16.18 -6.73
N GLY A 78 -3.38 -16.20 -6.94
CA GLY A 78 -2.39 -16.24 -5.88
C GLY A 78 -2.53 -15.08 -4.92
N LYS A 79 -2.49 -13.84 -5.44
CA LYS A 79 -2.68 -12.63 -4.61
C LYS A 79 -3.99 -12.63 -3.83
N LEU A 80 -5.09 -13.06 -4.44
CA LEU A 80 -6.39 -13.12 -3.76
C LEU A 80 -6.42 -14.17 -2.65
N HIS A 81 -5.72 -15.29 -2.84
CA HIS A 81 -5.56 -16.32 -1.81
C HIS A 81 -4.74 -15.79 -0.64
N ASP A 82 -3.61 -15.12 -0.93
CA ASP A 82 -2.72 -14.55 0.09
C ASP A 82 -3.47 -13.49 0.92
N PHE A 83 -4.22 -12.58 0.28
CA PHE A 83 -5.02 -11.59 1.00
C PHE A 83 -6.11 -12.21 1.88
N LYS A 84 -6.75 -13.30 1.43
CA LYS A 84 -7.73 -14.03 2.25
C LYS A 84 -7.08 -14.69 3.47
N LEU A 85 -5.91 -15.29 3.27
CA LEU A 85 -5.15 -15.92 4.35
C LEU A 85 -4.71 -14.89 5.39
N ASP A 86 -4.12 -13.78 4.92
CA ASP A 86 -3.64 -12.68 5.77
C ASP A 86 -4.77 -12.00 6.52
N PHE A 87 -5.92 -11.78 5.88
CA PHE A 87 -7.10 -11.26 6.54
C PHE A 87 -7.59 -12.20 7.65
N LYS A 88 -7.71 -13.50 7.36
CA LYS A 88 -8.13 -14.50 8.35
C LYS A 88 -7.18 -14.56 9.54
N LYS A 89 -5.87 -14.53 9.29
CA LYS A 89 -4.83 -14.53 10.32
C LYS A 89 -4.90 -13.26 11.18
N THR A 90 -5.06 -12.11 10.56
CA THR A 90 -5.18 -10.81 11.25
C THR A 90 -6.44 -10.76 12.11
N ARG A 91 -7.58 -11.22 11.56
CA ARG A 91 -8.85 -11.30 12.30
C ARG A 91 -8.75 -12.22 13.52
N ALA A 92 -8.14 -13.39 13.36
CA ALA A 92 -7.92 -14.32 14.48
C ALA A 92 -7.04 -13.70 15.57
N ASN A 93 -5.97 -13.02 15.20
CA ASN A 93 -5.07 -12.33 16.14
C ASN A 93 -5.81 -11.20 16.90
N ILE A 94 -6.59 -10.38 16.20
CA ILE A 94 -7.42 -9.33 16.83
C ILE A 94 -8.41 -9.94 17.83
N MET A 95 -9.06 -11.05 17.47
CA MET A 95 -10.01 -11.72 18.36
C MET A 95 -9.34 -12.33 19.60
N GLN A 96 -8.19 -12.99 19.44
CA GLN A 96 -7.41 -13.51 20.57
C GLN A 96 -6.94 -12.40 21.51
N THR A 97 -6.47 -11.29 20.95
CA THR A 97 -6.04 -10.13 21.74
C THR A 97 -7.21 -9.52 22.50
N ARG A 98 -8.41 -9.52 21.90
CA ARG A 98 -9.64 -9.07 22.55
C ARG A 98 -10.06 -9.99 23.69
N GLU A 99 -10.11 -11.30 23.47
CA GLU A 99 -10.46 -12.27 24.52
C GLU A 99 -9.50 -12.15 25.71
N HIS A 100 -8.21 -11.97 25.43
CA HIS A 100 -7.21 -11.67 26.45
C HIS A 100 -7.51 -10.36 27.20
N ALA A 101 -7.89 -9.30 26.50
CA ALA A 101 -8.23 -8.03 27.13
C ALA A 101 -9.47 -8.14 28.01
N ASP A 102 -10.52 -8.83 27.55
CA ASP A 102 -11.77 -9.00 28.30
C ASP A 102 -11.54 -9.82 29.59
N LEU A 103 -10.71 -10.87 29.53
CA LEU A 103 -10.33 -11.65 30.72
C LEU A 103 -9.52 -10.81 31.72
N LEU A 104 -8.57 -9.99 31.24
CA LEU A 104 -7.78 -9.09 32.09
C LEU A 104 -8.62 -7.98 32.71
N LEU A 105 -9.61 -7.46 31.98
CA LEU A 105 -10.58 -6.48 32.48
C LEU A 105 -11.42 -7.07 33.62
N SER A 106 -11.94 -8.29 33.45
CA SER A 106 -12.69 -8.99 34.50
C SER A 106 -11.85 -9.21 35.77
N VAL A 107 -10.62 -9.71 35.62
CA VAL A 107 -9.71 -9.92 36.77
C VAL A 107 -9.33 -8.60 37.43
N ARG A 108 -9.13 -7.54 36.64
CA ARG A 108 -8.81 -6.20 37.17
C ARG A 108 -9.98 -5.60 37.94
N ASP A 109 -11.20 -5.78 37.46
CA ASP A 109 -12.41 -5.33 38.16
C ASP A 109 -12.56 -6.05 39.50
N ASP A 110 -12.38 -7.38 39.54
CA ASP A 110 -12.41 -8.17 40.78
C ASP A 110 -11.32 -7.75 41.78
N ILE A 111 -10.10 -7.48 41.30
CA ILE A 111 -8.98 -6.99 42.14
C ILE A 111 -9.28 -5.59 42.66
N SER A 112 -9.84 -4.71 41.83
CA SER A 112 -10.20 -3.35 42.22
C SER A 112 -11.29 -3.34 43.30
N GLU A 113 -12.27 -4.24 43.19
CA GLU A 113 -13.34 -4.44 44.16
C GLU A 113 -12.79 -4.98 45.48
N TYR A 114 -11.93 -6.01 45.43
CA TYR A 114 -11.26 -6.54 46.62
C TYR A 114 -10.40 -5.48 47.33
N LYS A 115 -9.67 -4.67 46.56
CA LYS A 115 -8.82 -3.60 47.09
C LYS A 115 -9.63 -2.46 47.70
N LYS A 116 -10.78 -2.11 47.11
CA LYS A 116 -11.76 -1.16 47.67
C LYS A 116 -12.33 -1.66 48.99
N ASN A 117 -12.62 -2.96 49.08
CA ASN A 117 -13.14 -3.60 50.31
C ASN A 117 -12.08 -3.73 51.42
N THR A 118 -10.80 -3.89 51.06
CA THR A 118 -9.71 -4.14 52.01
C THR A 118 -9.05 -2.85 52.53
N GLY A 119 -9.35 -1.68 51.93
CA GLY A 119 -8.80 -0.40 52.37
C GLY A 119 -7.27 -0.28 52.21
N MET A 120 -6.66 -1.15 51.40
CA MET A 120 -5.21 -1.24 51.22
C MET A 120 -4.69 -0.07 50.38
N ASN A 121 -4.30 0.99 51.09
CA ASN A 121 -3.40 2.09 50.73
C ASN A 121 -3.15 2.36 49.22
N SER A 122 -4.12 3.00 48.57
CA SER A 122 -4.09 3.48 47.17
C SER A 122 -2.84 4.30 46.80
N ARG A 123 -2.24 5.03 47.75
CA ARG A 123 -1.08 5.89 47.48
C ARG A 123 0.21 5.12 47.21
N THR A 124 0.50 4.09 48.00
CA THR A 124 1.76 3.33 47.85
C THR A 124 1.74 2.48 46.59
N GLU A 125 0.58 1.93 46.21
CA GLU A 125 0.44 1.17 44.96
C GLU A 125 0.50 2.09 43.74
N ASN A 126 -0.09 3.29 43.79
CA ASN A 126 0.07 4.28 42.71
C ASN A 126 1.55 4.65 42.49
N LEU A 127 2.34 4.83 43.55
CA LEU A 127 3.77 5.11 43.46
C LEU A 127 4.58 3.92 42.92
N LEU A 128 4.22 2.69 43.30
CA LEU A 128 4.86 1.48 42.77
C LEU A 128 4.50 1.27 41.29
N ARG A 129 3.26 1.57 40.89
CA ARG A 129 2.80 1.54 39.51
C ARG A 129 3.52 2.58 38.67
N GLU A 130 3.59 3.83 39.15
CA GLU A 130 4.33 4.92 38.50
C GLU A 130 5.80 4.52 38.26
N ARG A 131 6.44 3.89 39.25
CA ARG A 131 7.81 3.38 39.10
C ARG A 131 7.94 2.29 38.04
N GLY A 132 6.94 1.41 37.93
CA GLY A 132 6.87 0.38 36.88
C GLY A 132 6.67 0.99 35.49
N SER A 133 5.76 1.96 35.37
CA SER A 133 5.50 2.68 34.12
C SER A 133 6.73 3.46 33.64
N ILE A 134 7.47 4.12 34.54
CA ILE A 134 8.74 4.81 34.21
C ILE A 134 9.77 3.83 33.64
N HIS A 135 9.90 2.64 34.21
CA HIS A 135 10.82 1.62 33.69
C HIS A 135 10.39 1.08 32.31
N GLY A 136 9.08 1.04 32.04
CA GLY A 136 8.57 0.72 30.71
C GLY A 136 8.88 1.79 29.66
N VAL A 137 8.81 3.07 30.06
CA VAL A 137 9.14 4.22 29.19
C VAL A 137 10.60 4.21 28.75
N ASP A 138 11.52 3.78 29.61
CA ASP A 138 12.95 3.68 29.29
C ASP A 138 13.20 2.75 28.10
N HIS A 139 12.60 1.55 28.12
CA HIS A 139 12.73 0.59 27.02
C HIS A 139 12.05 1.08 25.72
N ILE A 140 10.90 1.75 25.83
CA ILE A 140 10.20 2.32 24.67
C ILE A 140 11.00 3.48 24.07
N ALA A 141 11.63 4.31 24.90
CA ALA A 141 12.51 5.38 24.44
C ALA A 141 13.70 4.82 23.66
N ASP A 142 14.32 3.74 24.15
CA ASP A 142 15.40 3.04 23.42
C ASP A 142 14.91 2.50 22.07
N GLN A 143 13.73 1.90 22.02
CA GLN A 143 13.14 1.42 20.77
C GLN A 143 12.86 2.56 19.78
N LEU A 144 12.34 3.70 20.27
CA LEU A 144 12.10 4.88 19.44
C LEU A 144 13.41 5.48 18.90
N ILE A 145 14.47 5.48 19.71
CA ILE A 145 15.79 5.93 19.28
C ILE A 145 16.33 5.00 18.17
N ALA A 146 16.23 3.68 18.36
CA ALA A 146 16.64 2.71 17.36
C ALA A 146 15.85 2.86 16.05
N GLN A 147 14.52 3.01 16.15
CA GLN A 147 13.65 3.21 14.99
C GLN A 147 13.95 4.54 14.26
N ALA A 148 14.24 5.60 15.00
CA ALA A 148 14.62 6.89 14.42
C ALA A 148 15.98 6.82 13.70
N GLN A 149 16.94 6.05 14.25
CA GLN A 149 18.23 5.80 13.59
C GLN A 149 18.04 5.00 12.30
N GLU A 150 17.23 3.94 12.31
CA GLU A 150 16.91 3.16 11.11
C GLU A 150 16.23 4.03 10.05
N ALA A 151 15.24 4.84 10.44
CA ALA A 151 14.57 5.77 9.53
C ALA A 151 15.54 6.80 8.93
N ARG A 152 16.49 7.31 9.72
CA ARG A 152 17.55 8.21 9.24
C ARG A 152 18.42 7.52 8.19
N ASP A 153 18.83 6.28 8.44
CA ASP A 153 19.68 5.52 7.51
C ASP A 153 18.94 5.17 6.22
N GLN A 154 17.65 4.83 6.30
CA GLN A 154 16.79 4.64 5.13
C GLN A 154 16.67 5.91 4.29
N LEU A 155 16.46 7.08 4.92
CA LEU A 155 16.41 8.37 4.22
C LEU A 155 17.76 8.75 3.60
N ALA A 156 18.88 8.45 4.28
CA ALA A 156 20.22 8.64 3.74
C ALA A 156 20.48 7.74 2.52
N GLY A 157 20.04 6.47 2.57
CA GLY A 157 20.07 5.54 1.44
C GLY A 157 19.22 6.04 0.26
N GLN A 158 18.00 6.52 0.52
CA GLN A 158 17.13 7.10 -0.50
C GLN A 158 17.74 8.34 -1.16
N ARG A 159 18.46 9.19 -0.40
CA ARG A 159 19.18 10.34 -0.96
C ARG A 159 20.24 9.90 -1.98
N SER A 160 21.00 8.84 -1.69
CA SER A 160 21.98 8.27 -2.63
C SER A 160 21.31 7.72 -3.89
N LEU A 161 20.18 7.01 -3.73
CA LEU A 161 19.39 6.52 -4.86
C LEU A 161 18.86 7.67 -5.72
N LEU A 162 18.34 8.74 -5.12
CA LEU A 162 17.90 9.93 -5.83
C LEU A 162 19.05 10.65 -6.54
N GLN A 163 20.24 10.70 -5.95
CA GLN A 163 21.41 11.26 -6.62
C GLN A 163 21.80 10.41 -7.85
N ASN A 164 21.74 9.08 -7.74
CA ASN A 164 22.02 8.19 -8.87
C ASN A 164 20.96 8.29 -9.96
N THR A 165 19.67 8.43 -9.62
CA THR A 165 18.61 8.63 -10.61
C THR A 165 18.69 10.02 -11.25
N LEU A 166 19.03 11.06 -10.48
CA LEU A 166 19.30 12.40 -11.02
C LEU A 166 20.54 12.40 -11.92
N ALA A 167 21.60 11.67 -11.58
CA ALA A 167 22.78 11.51 -12.42
C ALA A 167 22.47 10.74 -13.71
N THR A 168 21.65 9.68 -13.62
CA THR A 168 21.15 8.94 -14.79
C THR A 168 20.27 9.82 -15.66
N LEU A 169 19.36 10.60 -15.07
CA LEU A 169 18.49 11.54 -15.78
C LEU A 169 19.28 12.69 -16.42
N ALA A 170 20.32 13.20 -15.75
CA ALA A 170 21.24 14.19 -16.30
C ALA A 170 22.07 13.60 -17.46
N GLY A 171 22.51 12.36 -17.34
CA GLY A 171 23.12 11.59 -18.44
C GLY A 171 22.15 11.39 -19.61
N MET A 172 20.87 11.10 -19.33
CA MET A 172 19.82 10.99 -20.33
C MET A 172 19.52 12.35 -20.99
N ARG A 173 19.58 13.46 -20.24
CA ARG A 173 19.51 14.83 -20.77
C ARG A 173 20.67 15.12 -21.73
N GLY A 174 21.85 14.55 -21.47
CA GLY A 174 23.00 14.53 -22.39
C GLY A 174 22.82 13.66 -23.63
N SER A 175 21.89 12.69 -23.62
CA SER A 175 21.51 11.88 -24.80
C SER A 175 20.32 12.43 -25.61
N LEU A 176 19.67 13.52 -25.17
CA LEU A 176 18.65 14.24 -25.95
C LEU A 176 19.13 14.81 -27.31
N PRO A 177 20.41 15.16 -27.57
CA PRO A 177 20.88 15.42 -28.94
C PRO A 177 20.75 14.20 -29.88
N GLY A 178 20.67 12.98 -29.34
CA GLY A 178 20.43 11.76 -30.11
C GLY A 178 18.98 11.62 -30.58
N ILE A 179 18.00 12.02 -29.76
CA ILE A 179 16.57 11.90 -30.08
C ILE A 179 16.17 12.81 -31.26
N ASN A 180 16.82 13.98 -31.41
CA ASN A 180 16.62 14.84 -32.58
C ASN A 180 17.19 14.22 -33.87
N SER A 181 18.22 13.36 -33.77
CA SER A 181 18.79 12.64 -34.93
C SER A 181 17.90 11.47 -35.38
N ILE A 182 17.27 10.75 -34.45
CA ILE A 182 16.27 9.70 -34.76
C ILE A 182 14.98 10.31 -35.31
N MET A 183 14.54 11.46 -34.77
CA MET A 183 13.40 12.23 -35.30
C MET A 183 13.70 12.78 -36.71
N GLY A 184 14.92 13.26 -36.96
CA GLY A 184 15.38 13.69 -38.28
C GLY A 184 15.49 12.52 -39.29
N SER A 185 15.94 11.36 -38.84
CA SER A 185 16.08 10.16 -39.69
C SER A 185 14.72 9.56 -40.07
N ILE A 186 13.72 9.65 -39.20
CA ILE A 186 12.33 9.27 -39.49
C ILE A 186 11.72 10.19 -40.55
N LYS A 187 12.00 11.50 -40.52
CA LYS A 187 11.53 12.45 -41.55
C LYS A 187 12.19 12.23 -42.92
N LYS A 188 13.47 11.84 -42.97
CA LYS A 188 14.20 11.61 -44.23
C LYS A 188 13.67 10.39 -45.02
N LYS A 189 13.17 9.35 -44.34
CA LYS A 189 12.62 8.17 -45.03
C LYS A 189 11.28 8.47 -45.71
N LYS A 190 10.37 9.21 -45.05
CA LYS A 190 9.07 9.61 -45.64
C LYS A 190 9.20 10.63 -46.79
N TYR A 191 10.18 11.53 -46.76
CA TYR A 191 10.36 12.53 -47.82
C TYR A 191 10.83 11.91 -49.13
N ARG A 192 11.68 10.89 -49.08
CA ARG A 192 12.19 10.20 -50.27
C ARG A 192 11.08 9.49 -51.05
N ASP A 193 10.20 8.79 -50.35
CA ASP A 193 9.11 8.05 -50.99
C ASP A 193 8.08 9.01 -51.62
N MET A 194 7.80 10.16 -50.98
CA MET A 194 6.93 11.19 -51.57
C MET A 194 7.54 11.89 -52.79
N VAL A 195 8.86 12.16 -52.80
CA VAL A 195 9.53 12.77 -53.96
C VAL A 195 9.51 11.85 -55.17
N VAL A 196 9.77 10.54 -54.96
CA VAL A 196 9.72 9.55 -56.06
C VAL A 196 8.30 9.44 -56.61
N LEU A 197 7.29 9.27 -55.74
CA LEU A 197 5.89 9.18 -56.15
C LEU A 197 5.41 10.45 -56.88
N GLY A 198 5.77 11.62 -56.36
CA GLY A 198 5.44 12.90 -56.98
C GLY A 198 6.08 13.08 -58.36
N SER A 199 7.32 12.65 -58.54
CA SER A 199 8.01 12.68 -59.84
C SER A 199 7.33 11.79 -60.88
N PHE A 200 6.86 10.60 -60.49
CA PHE A 200 6.12 9.70 -61.39
C PHE A 200 4.79 10.31 -61.84
N ILE A 201 4.02 10.88 -60.91
CA ILE A 201 2.76 11.58 -61.22
C ILE A 201 3.02 12.74 -62.20
N ALA A 202 4.02 13.58 -61.91
CA ALA A 202 4.34 14.74 -62.75
C ALA A 202 4.77 14.32 -64.16
N PHE A 203 5.58 13.27 -64.28
CA PHE A 203 5.99 12.71 -65.58
C PHE A 203 4.80 12.19 -66.38
N CYS A 204 3.89 11.46 -65.72
CA CYS A 204 2.71 10.89 -66.37
C CYS A 204 1.76 11.99 -66.89
N ILE A 205 1.54 13.05 -66.09
CA ILE A 205 0.73 14.22 -66.50
C ILE A 205 1.39 14.97 -67.66
N CYS A 206 2.70 15.18 -67.61
CA CYS A 206 3.42 15.88 -68.67
C CYS A 206 3.35 15.11 -70.00
N PHE A 207 3.51 13.78 -69.95
CA PHE A 207 3.42 12.92 -71.13
C PHE A 207 2.01 12.90 -71.72
N LEU A 208 0.97 12.86 -70.88
CA LEU A 208 -0.43 12.97 -71.31
C LEU A 208 -0.71 14.31 -71.99
N LEU A 209 -0.25 15.42 -71.42
CA LEU A 209 -0.41 16.74 -72.02
C LEU A 209 0.35 16.85 -73.35
N PHE A 210 1.55 16.29 -73.44
CA PHE A 210 2.32 16.29 -74.67
C PHE A 210 1.64 15.45 -75.76
N TYR A 211 1.10 14.27 -75.41
CA TYR A 211 0.36 13.43 -76.34
C TYR A 211 -0.93 14.11 -76.80
N TRP A 212 -1.66 14.76 -75.88
CA TRP A 212 -2.88 15.48 -76.21
C TRP A 212 -2.63 16.75 -77.03
N LEU A 213 -1.50 17.42 -76.85
CA LEU A 213 -1.10 18.59 -77.65
C LEU A 213 -0.54 18.20 -79.03
N ARG A 214 -0.04 16.96 -79.17
CA ARG A 214 0.56 16.41 -80.40
C ARG A 214 -0.48 15.72 -81.29
N SER A 215 -1.58 15.24 -80.72
CA SER A 215 -2.72 14.61 -81.42
C SER A 215 -3.76 15.64 -81.82
#